data_AF-A0A3D0YPC4-F1
#
_entry.id   AF-A0A3D0YPC4-F1
#
_cell.length_a   1.000
_cell.length_b   1.000
_cell.length_c   1.000
_cell.angle_alpha   90.00
_cell.angle_beta   90.00
_cell.angle_gamma   90.00
#
_symmetry.space_group_name_H-M   'P 1'
#
loop_
_entity.id
_entity.type
_entity.pdbx_description
1 polymer ?
#
loop_
_entity_poly.entity_id
_entity_poly.type
_entity_poly.pdbx_seq_one_letter_code
_entity_poly.pdbx_strand_id
1 'polypeptide(L)'
;MNSVAQERKPNNLPSSYRYIGTYKMISKIKVEKGEAMSVVITPLVYRVYSDGIEVRVYCRAAGEDSYTAYQIYRSDGIGAARASGQIDFIAGVQAMSNKAEMMRQISVTRESITMVKMPPRSHRVIIIRADSQLKVK
;
A
#
# COMPACT_ATOMS: atom_id res chain seq x y z
N MET A 1 10.47 -10.94 -26.77
CA MET A 1 9.21 -11.48 -26.22
C MET A 1 9.36 -11.52 -24.70
N ASN A 2 8.84 -10.53 -23.97
CA ASN A 2 8.94 -10.51 -22.51
C ASN A 2 7.55 -10.74 -21.92
N SER A 3 7.23 -12.00 -21.62
CA SER A 3 6.09 -12.36 -20.78
C SER A 3 6.43 -11.90 -19.35
N VAL A 4 5.91 -10.74 -18.96
CA VAL A 4 5.70 -10.51 -17.53
C VAL A 4 4.69 -11.58 -17.13
N ALA A 5 5.16 -12.59 -16.40
CA ALA A 5 4.32 -13.67 -15.91
C ALA A 5 3.08 -13.03 -15.30
N GLN A 6 1.92 -13.32 -15.89
CA GLN A 6 0.63 -12.90 -15.39
C GLN A 6 0.41 -13.69 -14.10
N GLU A 7 1.01 -13.22 -12.99
CA GLU A 7 0.90 -13.87 -11.70
C GLU A 7 -0.58 -14.00 -11.36
N ARG A 8 -1.03 -15.26 -11.23
CA ARG A 8 -2.43 -15.65 -11.11
C ARG A 8 -3.15 -14.75 -10.10
N LYS A 9 -4.34 -14.26 -10.49
CA LYS A 9 -5.30 -13.57 -9.62
C LYS A 9 -5.41 -14.36 -8.30
N PRO A 10 -5.36 -13.71 -7.12
CA PRO A 10 -5.46 -14.41 -5.86
C PRO A 10 -6.69 -15.32 -5.84
N ASN A 11 -6.51 -16.54 -5.31
CA ASN A 11 -7.60 -17.48 -5.14
C ASN A 11 -8.67 -16.82 -4.24
N ASN A 12 -9.95 -16.95 -4.59
CA ASN A 12 -11.11 -16.40 -3.87
C ASN A 12 -11.24 -14.86 -3.86
N LEU A 13 -10.56 -14.14 -4.75
CA LEU A 13 -10.83 -12.71 -4.94
C LEU A 13 -12.21 -12.52 -5.62
N PRO A 14 -13.19 -11.83 -4.98
CA PRO A 14 -14.53 -11.66 -5.56
C PRO A 14 -14.49 -11.00 -6.94
N SER A 15 -15.52 -11.26 -7.75
CA SER A 15 -15.60 -10.76 -9.13
C SER A 15 -15.70 -9.23 -9.24
N SER A 16 -16.22 -8.56 -8.20
CA SER A 16 -16.29 -7.10 -8.12
C SER A 16 -14.93 -6.41 -8.03
N TYR A 17 -13.89 -7.13 -7.58
CA TYR A 17 -12.56 -6.55 -7.37
C TYR A 17 -11.81 -6.46 -8.68
N ARG A 18 -11.37 -5.24 -8.98
CA ARG A 18 -10.52 -4.90 -10.11
C ARG A 18 -9.07 -4.78 -9.67
N TYR A 19 -8.16 -5.18 -10.54
CA TYR A 19 -6.74 -5.00 -10.32
C TYR A 19 -6.35 -3.53 -10.46
N ILE A 20 -5.62 -3.00 -9.48
CA ILE A 20 -5.15 -1.61 -9.44
C ILE A 20 -3.68 -1.52 -9.86
N GLY A 21 -2.84 -2.40 -9.33
CA GLY A 21 -1.41 -2.38 -9.65
C GLY A 21 -0.57 -3.35 -8.83
N THR A 22 0.68 -3.48 -9.24
CA THR A 22 1.73 -4.24 -8.55
C THR A 22 2.81 -3.26 -8.12
N TYR A 23 3.16 -3.26 -6.84
CA TYR A 23 4.06 -2.29 -6.22
C TYR A 23 5.18 -3.03 -5.49
N LYS A 24 6.43 -2.63 -5.70
CA LYS A 24 7.58 -3.21 -4.99
C LYS A 24 7.98 -2.31 -3.84
N MET A 25 8.11 -2.88 -2.64
CA MET A 25 8.57 -2.15 -1.47
C MET A 25 9.96 -1.58 -1.71
N ILE A 26 10.09 -0.27 -1.51
CA ILE A 26 11.35 0.46 -1.66
C ILE A 26 11.87 0.99 -0.32
N SER A 27 10.99 1.19 0.67
CA SER A 27 11.40 1.65 1.99
C SER A 27 10.45 1.17 3.09
N LYS A 28 11.04 1.03 4.28
CA LYS A 28 10.32 0.81 5.53
C LYS A 28 11.00 1.63 6.62
N ILE A 29 10.23 2.54 7.20
CA ILE A 29 10.68 3.44 8.27
C ILE A 29 9.90 3.10 9.52
N LYS A 30 10.60 3.04 10.66
CA LYS A 30 9.99 3.01 11.98
C LYS A 30 10.21 4.38 12.62
N VAL A 31 9.13 4.99 13.09
CA VAL A 31 9.18 6.21 13.89
C VAL A 31 8.86 5.85 15.33
N GLU A 32 9.74 6.21 16.26
CA GLU A 32 9.56 5.96 17.70
C GLU A 32 10.23 7.10 18.47
N LYS A 33 9.54 7.66 19.47
CA LYS A 33 10.06 8.77 20.30
C LYS A 33 10.56 9.99 19.50
N GLY A 34 9.94 10.27 18.35
CA GLY A 34 10.32 11.38 17.47
C GLY A 34 11.49 11.07 16.52
N GLU A 35 12.11 9.89 16.63
CA GLU A 35 13.21 9.47 15.78
C GLU A 35 12.72 8.57 14.65
N ALA A 36 13.23 8.80 13.44
CA ALA A 36 12.94 7.98 12.27
C ALA A 36 14.13 7.04 11.96
N MET A 37 13.86 5.74 11.95
CA MET A 37 14.84 4.69 11.71
C MET A 37 14.52 3.94 10.42
N SER A 38 15.47 3.85 9.49
CA SER A 38 15.35 2.97 8.34
C SER A 38 15.49 1.51 8.76
N VAL A 39 14.65 0.64 8.21
CA VAL A 39 14.68 -0.81 8.46
C VAL A 39 15.18 -1.51 7.22
N VAL A 40 16.15 -2.42 7.38
CA VAL A 40 16.57 -3.31 6.28
C VAL A 40 15.36 -4.08 5.78
N ILE A 41 15.09 -3.96 4.48
CA ILE A 41 13.93 -4.59 3.86
C ILE A 41 14.35 -5.82 3.04
N THR A 42 13.62 -6.91 3.23
CA THR A 42 13.54 -7.96 2.21
C THR A 42 12.65 -7.44 1.09
N PRO A 43 13.05 -7.58 -0.19
CA PRO A 43 12.20 -7.20 -1.32
C PRO A 43 10.83 -7.86 -1.21
N LEU A 44 9.78 -7.04 -1.21
CA LEU A 44 8.40 -7.50 -1.07
C LEU A 44 7.54 -6.85 -2.15
N VAL A 45 6.68 -7.65 -2.77
CA VAL A 45 5.79 -7.20 -3.84
C VAL A 45 4.36 -7.24 -3.35
N TYR A 46 3.68 -6.11 -3.51
CA TYR A 46 2.27 -5.92 -3.18
C TYR A 46 1.44 -5.93 -4.45
N ARG A 47 0.32 -6.67 -4.42
CA ARG A 47 -0.69 -6.63 -5.48
C ARG A 47 -1.96 -6.01 -4.92
N VAL A 48 -2.44 -4.95 -5.54
CA VAL A 48 -3.55 -4.15 -5.03
C VAL A 48 -4.78 -4.36 -5.90
N TYR A 49 -5.91 -4.62 -5.25
CA TYR A 49 -7.21 -4.77 -5.89
C TYR A 49 -8.25 -3.91 -5.16
N SER A 50 -9.28 -3.45 -5.86
CA SER A 50 -10.38 -2.70 -5.25
C SER A 50 -11.70 -2.92 -5.99
N ASP A 51 -12.80 -2.86 -5.26
CA ASP A 51 -14.18 -2.84 -5.78
C ASP A 51 -14.81 -1.43 -5.74
N GLY A 52 -14.03 -0.40 -5.38
CA GLY A 52 -14.48 0.98 -5.21
C GLY A 52 -14.96 1.34 -3.81
N ILE A 53 -15.10 0.36 -2.92
CA ILE A 53 -15.50 0.52 -1.51
C ILE A 53 -14.35 0.09 -0.58
N GLU A 54 -13.68 -1.01 -0.91
CA GLU A 54 -12.56 -1.58 -0.17
C GLU A 54 -11.33 -1.70 -1.08
N VAL A 55 -10.14 -1.56 -0.49
CA VAL A 55 -8.86 -1.90 -1.09
C VAL A 55 -8.31 -3.15 -0.41
N ARG A 56 -7.97 -4.17 -1.20
CA ARG A 56 -7.24 -5.35 -0.73
C ARG A 56 -5.80 -5.31 -1.23
N VAL A 57 -4.88 -5.33 -0.28
CA VAL A 57 -3.44 -5.40 -0.55
C VAL A 57 -2.97 -6.81 -0.25
N TYR A 58 -2.65 -7.54 -1.32
CA TYR A 58 -2.10 -8.88 -1.26
C TYR A 58 -0.58 -8.82 -1.17
N CYS A 59 -0.03 -9.70 -0.35
CA CYS A 59 1.39 -9.92 -0.21
C CYS A 59 1.62 -11.42 -0.11
N ARG A 60 2.54 -11.94 -0.92
CA ARG A 60 2.97 -13.33 -0.80
C ARG A 60 4.05 -13.43 0.25
N ALA A 61 3.79 -14.17 1.31
CA ALA A 61 4.76 -14.47 2.35
C ALA A 61 4.76 -15.98 2.58
N ALA A 62 5.95 -16.59 2.60
CA ALA A 62 6.12 -18.04 2.81
C ALA A 62 5.27 -18.94 1.87
N GLY A 63 5.01 -18.50 0.64
CA GLY A 63 4.28 -19.27 -0.37
C GLY A 63 2.76 -19.06 -0.38
N GLU A 64 2.19 -18.46 0.66
CA GLU A 64 0.75 -18.19 0.78
C GLU A 64 0.40 -16.74 0.44
N ASP A 65 -0.74 -16.56 -0.23
CA ASP A 65 -1.30 -15.23 -0.52
C ASP A 65 -2.16 -14.78 0.67
N SER A 66 -1.64 -13.81 1.42
CA SER A 66 -2.40 -13.12 2.47
C SER A 66 -2.77 -11.72 2.00
N TYR A 67 -3.90 -11.19 2.47
CA TYR A 67 -4.28 -9.81 2.20
C TYR A 67 -4.67 -9.04 3.46
N THR A 68 -4.48 -7.73 3.38
CA THR A 68 -5.09 -6.78 4.31
C THR A 68 -6.15 -5.99 3.56
N ALA A 69 -7.35 -5.92 4.15
CA ALA A 69 -8.49 -5.15 3.65
C ALA A 69 -8.52 -3.76 4.31
N TYR A 70 -8.74 -2.72 3.51
CA TYR A 70 -8.83 -1.34 3.94
C TYR A 70 -10.12 -0.72 3.37
N GLN A 71 -10.95 -0.15 4.23
CA GLN A 71 -12.16 0.57 3.83
C GLN A 71 -11.79 1.95 3.29
N ILE A 72 -12.22 2.27 2.06
CA ILE A 72 -11.99 3.58 1.45
C ILE A 72 -12.81 4.62 2.21
N TYR A 73 -12.16 5.70 2.63
CA TYR A 73 -12.82 6.85 3.27
C TYR A 73 -12.65 8.15 2.47
N ARG A 74 -11.70 8.20 1.51
CA ARG A 74 -11.58 9.27 0.51
C ARG A 74 -11.14 8.74 -0.84
N SER A 75 -11.67 9.31 -1.90
CA SER A 75 -11.38 8.94 -3.30
C SER A 75 -11.18 10.16 -4.22
N ASP A 76 -11.12 11.36 -3.63
CA ASP A 76 -10.96 12.64 -4.32
C ASP A 76 -9.48 13.05 -4.54
N GLY A 77 -8.55 12.13 -4.27
CA GLY A 77 -7.12 12.32 -4.49
C GLY A 77 -6.30 12.30 -3.21
N ILE A 78 -4.99 12.45 -3.38
CA ILE A 78 -3.98 12.42 -2.33
C ILE A 78 -3.14 13.68 -2.43
N GLY A 79 -3.05 14.43 -1.34
CA GLY A 79 -2.16 15.59 -1.25
C GLY A 79 -0.69 15.16 -1.30
N ALA A 80 0.07 15.72 -2.23
CA ALA A 80 1.50 15.52 -2.37
C ALA A 80 2.21 16.88 -2.24
N ALA A 81 3.06 17.00 -1.23
CA ALA A 81 3.86 18.20 -1.04
C ALA A 81 5.02 18.20 -2.05
N ARG A 82 5.18 19.32 -2.75
CA ARG A 82 6.39 19.65 -3.52
C ARG A 82 7.52 20.04 -2.57
N ALA A 83 8.75 20.01 -3.07
CA ALA A 83 9.90 20.57 -2.36
C ALA A 83 9.72 22.05 -1.99
N SER A 84 8.90 22.79 -2.75
CA SER A 84 8.54 24.18 -2.47
C SER A 84 7.48 24.35 -1.35
N GLY A 85 6.90 23.28 -0.82
CA GLY A 85 5.83 23.31 0.18
C GLY A 85 4.41 23.46 -0.40
N GLN A 86 4.27 23.71 -1.70
CA GLN A 86 2.97 23.66 -2.38
C GLN A 86 2.41 22.23 -2.35
N ILE A 87 1.09 22.09 -2.17
CA ILE A 87 0.39 20.81 -2.19
C ILE A 87 -0.31 20.65 -3.53
N ASP A 88 0.07 19.60 -4.27
CA ASP A 88 -0.68 19.12 -5.43
C ASP A 88 -1.64 18.00 -5.01
N PHE A 89 -2.72 17.82 -5.78
CA PHE A 89 -3.61 16.67 -5.63
C PHE A 89 -3.33 15.65 -6.73
N ILE A 90 -2.93 14.44 -6.31
CA ILE A 90 -2.67 13.31 -7.20
C ILE A 90 -3.88 12.38 -7.16
N ALA A 91 -4.33 11.88 -8.31
CA ALA A 91 -5.39 10.89 -8.38
C ALA A 91 -5.04 9.64 -7.56
N GLY A 92 -5.94 9.25 -6.67
CA GLY A 92 -5.74 8.13 -5.77
C GLY A 92 -6.82 8.02 -4.70
N VAL A 93 -6.70 7.01 -3.87
CA VAL A 93 -7.64 6.74 -2.77
C VAL A 93 -6.91 6.64 -1.44
N GLN A 94 -7.61 7.03 -0.38
CA GLN A 94 -7.19 6.79 0.99
C GLN A 94 -8.15 5.81 1.67
N ALA A 95 -7.57 4.82 2.33
CA ALA A 95 -8.32 3.76 2.99
C ALA A 95 -7.72 3.42 4.35
N MET A 96 -8.53 2.87 5.25
CA MET A 96 -8.10 2.50 6.60
C MET A 96 -8.56 1.11 7.02
N SER A 97 -7.85 0.51 7.96
CA SER A 97 -8.18 -0.77 8.58
C SER A 97 -7.87 -0.70 10.07
N ASN A 98 -8.76 -1.22 10.91
CA ASN A 98 -8.59 -1.30 12.36
C ASN A 98 -8.60 -2.76 12.86
N LYS A 99 -8.41 -3.74 11.97
CA LYS A 99 -8.40 -5.16 12.32
C LYS A 99 -7.26 -5.49 13.28
N ALA A 100 -7.50 -6.44 14.19
CA ALA A 100 -6.55 -6.89 15.20
C ALA A 100 -5.99 -5.74 16.07
N GLU A 101 -6.85 -4.78 16.41
CA GLU A 101 -6.52 -3.60 17.23
C GLU A 101 -5.39 -2.73 16.65
N MET A 102 -5.02 -2.95 15.39
CA MET A 102 -3.95 -2.22 14.72
C MET A 102 -4.55 -1.22 13.77
N MET A 103 -4.31 0.07 14.02
CA MET A 103 -4.67 1.10 13.05
C MET A 103 -3.71 1.02 11.87
N ARG A 104 -4.29 0.91 10.68
CA ARG A 104 -3.56 0.94 9.41
C ARG A 104 -4.23 1.95 8.49
N GLN A 105 -3.43 2.77 7.84
CA GLN A 105 -3.86 3.64 6.76
C GLN A 105 -3.08 3.30 5.51
N ILE A 106 -3.71 3.49 4.37
CA ILE A 106 -3.08 3.35 3.07
C ILE A 106 -3.51 4.49 2.15
N SER A 107 -2.52 5.03 1.44
CA SER A 107 -2.68 5.90 0.30
C SER A 107 -2.27 5.12 -0.95
N VAL A 108 -3.14 5.04 -1.95
CA VAL A 108 -2.89 4.32 -3.21
C VAL A 108 -3.03 5.28 -4.39
N THR A 109 -1.95 5.44 -5.15
CA THR A 109 -1.97 6.13 -6.45
C THR A 109 -1.56 5.14 -7.55
N ARG A 110 -1.60 5.60 -8.82
CA ARG A 110 -1.08 4.82 -9.95
C ARG A 110 0.42 4.51 -9.81
N GLU A 111 1.15 5.41 -9.18
CA GLU A 111 2.63 5.38 -9.14
C GLU A 111 3.17 4.73 -7.87
N SER A 112 2.47 4.85 -6.75
CA SER A 112 2.96 4.33 -5.47
C SER A 112 1.85 3.96 -4.50
N ILE A 113 2.23 3.20 -3.48
CA ILE A 113 1.45 3.05 -2.26
C ILE A 113 2.28 3.47 -1.06
N THR A 114 1.61 4.13 -0.11
CA THR A 114 2.16 4.42 1.22
C THR A 114 1.25 3.78 2.26
N MET A 115 1.81 2.90 3.09
CA MET A 115 1.08 2.27 4.20
C MET A 115 1.65 2.76 5.53
N VAL A 116 0.77 3.18 6.42
CA VAL A 116 1.09 3.56 7.80
C VAL A 116 0.45 2.55 8.73
N LYS A 117 1.20 2.07 9.73
CA LYS A 117 0.75 1.07 10.70
C LYS A 117 1.10 1.54 12.11
N MET A 118 0.12 1.54 13.00
CA MET A 118 0.28 1.87 14.42
C MET A 118 -0.10 0.62 15.23
N PRO A 119 0.89 -0.18 15.69
CA PRO A 119 0.63 -1.38 16.47
C PRO A 119 -0.10 -1.06 17.78
N PRO A 120 -1.02 -1.94 18.24
CA PRO A 120 -1.63 -1.77 19.55
C PRO A 120 -0.53 -1.79 20.62
N ARG A 121 -0.64 -0.90 21.61
CA ARG A 121 0.28 -0.80 22.76
C ARG A 121 1.73 -0.48 22.37
N SER A 122 1.93 0.36 21.35
CA SER A 122 3.25 0.82 20.94
C SER A 122 3.24 2.30 20.59
N HIS A 123 4.29 3.03 20.97
CA HIS A 123 4.54 4.41 20.53
C HIS A 123 5.19 4.45 19.14
N ARG A 124 5.14 3.33 18.41
CA ARG A 124 5.78 3.16 17.11
C ARG A 124 4.80 3.41 15.98
N VAL A 125 5.25 4.12 14.97
CA VAL A 125 4.59 4.22 13.67
C VAL A 125 5.48 3.57 12.63
N ILE A 126 4.93 2.65 11.84
CA ILE A 126 5.65 1.99 10.75
C ILE A 126 5.12 2.54 9.44
N ILE A 127 5.99 3.13 8.65
CA ILE A 127 5.68 3.68 7.32
C ILE A 127 6.36 2.78 6.30
N ILE A 128 5.59 2.29 5.32
CA ILE A 128 6.08 1.47 4.22
C ILE A 128 5.75 2.21 2.93
N ARG A 129 6.75 2.35 2.04
CA ARG A 129 6.55 2.87 0.69
C ARG A 129 6.89 1.82 -0.34
N ALA A 130 6.06 1.74 -1.37
CA ALA A 130 6.29 0.87 -2.51
C ALA A 130 5.92 1.59 -3.81
N ASP A 131 6.72 1.36 -4.84
CA ASP A 131 6.55 1.99 -6.15
C ASP A 131 6.03 1.00 -7.18
N SER A 132 5.20 1.51 -8.08
CA SER A 132 4.59 0.73 -9.15
C SER A 132 5.66 0.06 -10.00
N GLN A 133 5.47 -1.22 -10.28
CA GLN A 133 6.32 -1.98 -11.20
C GLN A 133 5.90 -1.81 -12.67
N LEU A 134 4.80 -1.12 -12.92
CA LEU A 134 4.43 -0.71 -14.27
C LEU A 134 5.36 0.42 -14.68
N LYS A 135 6.26 0.16 -15.64
CA LYS A 135 7.07 1.20 -16.25
C LYS A 135 6.14 2.22 -16.93
N VAL A 136 6.16 3.46 -16.43
CA VAL A 136 5.69 4.60 -17.21
C VAL A 136 6.65 4.70 -18.40
N LYS A 137 6.13 4.52 -19.61
CA LYS A 137 6.86 4.84 -20.84
C LYS A 137 6.84 6.35 -21.03
#